data_AF-A0A939A7F0-F1
#
_entry.id   AF-A0A939A7F0-F1
#
_cell.length_a   1.000
_cell.length_b   1.000
_cell.length_c   1.000
_cell.angle_alpha   90.00
_cell.angle_beta   90.00
_cell.angle_gamma   90.00
#
_symmetry.space_group_name_H-M   'P 1'
#
loop_
_entity.id
_entity.type
_entity.pdbx_description
1 polymer ?
#
loop_
_entity_poly.entity_id
_entity_poly.type
_entity_poly.pdbx_seq_one_letter_code
_entity_poly.pdbx_strand_id
1 'polypeptide(L)'
;MPVAAPASTATADLSDPIVEQHRGLRIHLDALWACAAAMPVDDDEASRWRCELAECLDVLRADLVVHFAHEETGGGFDELARQLPHAAAKLEALTREHAVILDMVARLLGVVAADTPSGLVAGTAQVVERLRRHEAAENELLLGAVADELGVGD
;
A
#
# COMPACT_ATOMS: atom_id res chain seq x y z
N MET A 1 32.12 16.72 30.54
CA MET A 1 31.79 15.46 29.83
C MET A 1 30.53 15.72 29.03
N PRO A 2 30.54 15.60 27.70
CA PRO A 2 29.33 15.74 26.91
C PRO A 2 28.47 14.48 27.11
N VAL A 3 27.23 14.67 27.52
CA VAL A 3 26.21 13.62 27.59
C VAL A 3 25.79 13.35 26.15
N ALA A 4 25.99 12.11 25.67
CA ALA A 4 25.45 11.68 24.39
C ALA A 4 23.92 11.83 24.42
N ALA A 5 23.37 12.54 23.44
CA ALA A 5 21.92 12.63 23.26
C ALA A 5 21.34 11.24 22.94
N PRO A 6 20.10 10.92 23.37
CA PRO A 6 19.50 9.64 23.07
C PRO A 6 19.22 9.53 21.56
N ALA A 7 19.93 8.64 20.88
CA ALA A 7 19.81 8.38 19.44
C ALA A 7 18.65 7.44 19.09
N SER A 8 17.50 7.50 19.80
CA SER A 8 16.56 6.36 19.86
C SER A 8 15.09 6.65 19.51
N THR A 9 14.73 7.82 18.99
CA THR A 9 13.31 8.17 18.76
C THR A 9 12.91 8.38 17.30
N ALA A 10 13.82 8.75 16.40
CA ALA A 10 13.42 9.27 15.08
C ALA A 10 12.84 8.20 14.13
N THR A 11 13.50 7.05 13.95
CA THR A 11 13.01 6.02 12.99
C THR A 11 11.83 5.23 13.53
N ALA A 12 11.78 4.99 14.84
CA ALA A 12 10.59 4.44 15.48
C ALA A 12 9.36 5.35 15.26
N ASP A 13 9.52 6.66 15.44
CA ASP A 13 8.46 7.68 15.25
C ASP A 13 8.01 7.80 13.77
N LEU A 14 8.89 7.52 12.81
CA LEU A 14 8.54 7.43 11.38
C LEU A 14 7.81 6.13 11.03
N SER A 15 8.20 5.01 11.65
CA SER A 15 7.67 3.69 11.34
C SER A 15 6.26 3.45 11.89
N ASP A 16 5.93 4.01 13.05
CA ASP A 16 4.63 3.80 13.71
C ASP A 16 3.41 4.22 12.86
N PRO A 17 3.35 5.44 12.28
CA PRO A 17 2.20 5.85 11.48
C PRO A 17 2.12 5.11 10.14
N ILE A 18 3.26 4.74 9.54
CA ILE A 18 3.30 3.94 8.30
C ILE A 18 2.80 2.51 8.56
N VAL A 19 3.24 1.90 9.65
CA VAL A 19 2.78 0.54 10.05
C VAL A 19 1.27 0.53 10.34
N GLU A 20 0.73 1.55 10.99
CA GLU A 20 -0.71 1.65 11.22
C GLU A 20 -1.49 1.83 9.91
N GLN A 21 -0.97 2.65 8.97
CA GLN A 21 -1.56 2.80 7.64
C GLN A 21 -1.54 1.48 6.86
N HIS A 22 -0.42 0.74 6.86
CA HIS A 22 -0.33 -0.58 6.23
C HIS A 22 -1.33 -1.57 6.85
N ARG A 23 -1.54 -1.52 8.17
CA ARG A 23 -2.58 -2.35 8.81
C ARG A 23 -3.97 -2.00 8.28
N GLY A 24 -4.30 -0.72 8.15
CA GLY A 24 -5.57 -0.26 7.58
C GLY A 24 -5.75 -0.73 6.13
N LEU A 25 -4.72 -0.56 5.29
CA LEU A 25 -4.74 -1.01 3.89
C LEU A 25 -4.95 -2.51 3.77
N ARG A 26 -4.30 -3.32 4.60
CA ARG A 26 -4.48 -4.78 4.62
C ARG A 26 -5.91 -5.19 4.92
N ILE A 27 -6.58 -4.51 5.86
CA ILE A 27 -7.99 -4.76 6.17
C ILE A 27 -8.86 -4.51 4.93
N HIS A 28 -8.62 -3.42 4.20
CA HIS A 28 -9.36 -3.10 2.99
C HIS A 28 -9.01 -4.02 1.82
N LEU A 29 -7.76 -4.48 1.70
CA LEU A 29 -7.36 -5.46 0.69
C LEU A 29 -7.99 -6.83 0.92
N ASP A 30 -8.05 -7.27 2.18
CA ASP A 30 -8.68 -8.54 2.52
C ASP A 30 -10.20 -8.47 2.33
N ALA A 31 -10.83 -7.34 2.67
CA ALA A 31 -12.24 -7.09 2.39
C ALA A 31 -12.55 -7.08 0.88
N LEU A 32 -11.72 -6.37 0.10
CA LEU A 32 -11.82 -6.33 -1.36
C LEU A 32 -11.69 -7.73 -1.96
N TRP A 33 -10.70 -8.51 -1.51
CA TRP A 33 -10.50 -9.87 -2.00
C TRP A 33 -11.66 -10.79 -1.61
N ALA A 34 -12.15 -10.71 -0.37
CA ALA A 34 -13.29 -11.50 0.09
C ALA A 34 -14.55 -11.20 -0.75
N CYS A 35 -14.81 -9.92 -1.04
CA CYS A 35 -15.91 -9.51 -1.92
C CYS A 35 -15.74 -10.09 -3.32
N ALA A 36 -14.57 -9.91 -3.96
CA ALA A 36 -14.32 -10.44 -5.30
C ALA A 36 -14.43 -11.98 -5.35
N ALA A 37 -13.89 -12.69 -4.36
CA ALA A 37 -13.91 -14.14 -4.31
C ALA A 37 -15.32 -14.73 -4.08
N ALA A 38 -16.25 -13.95 -3.55
CA ALA A 38 -17.67 -14.31 -3.41
C ALA A 38 -18.42 -14.18 -4.75
N MET A 39 -17.89 -14.82 -5.80
CA MET A 39 -18.42 -14.75 -7.15
C MET A 39 -19.92 -15.12 -7.19
N PRO A 40 -20.76 -14.33 -7.88
CA PRO A 40 -22.21 -14.53 -7.91
C PRO A 40 -22.60 -15.81 -8.66
N VAL A 41 -23.71 -16.44 -8.28
CA VAL A 41 -24.22 -17.63 -8.97
C VAL A 41 -25.35 -17.33 -9.97
N ASP A 42 -25.98 -16.15 -9.87
CA ASP A 42 -27.03 -15.67 -10.79
C ASP A 42 -26.93 -14.16 -11.09
N ASP A 43 -27.79 -13.68 -11.99
CA ASP A 43 -27.75 -12.30 -12.50
C ASP A 43 -28.16 -11.22 -11.46
N ASP A 44 -29.09 -11.57 -10.55
CA ASP A 44 -29.56 -10.65 -9.51
C ASP A 44 -28.47 -10.46 -8.44
N GLU A 45 -27.82 -11.55 -8.05
CA GLU A 45 -26.63 -11.53 -7.20
C GLU A 45 -25.46 -10.80 -7.87
N ALA A 46 -25.27 -10.99 -9.18
CA ALA A 46 -24.18 -10.34 -9.91
C ALA A 46 -24.28 -8.82 -9.90
N SER A 47 -25.49 -8.26 -9.97
CA SER A 47 -25.69 -6.82 -9.90
C SER A 47 -25.31 -6.26 -8.52
N ARG A 48 -25.75 -6.93 -7.44
CA ARG A 48 -25.41 -6.53 -6.06
C ARG A 48 -23.92 -6.67 -5.79
N TRP A 49 -23.33 -7.80 -6.16
CA TRP A 49 -21.92 -8.09 -6.01
C TRP A 49 -21.04 -7.04 -6.71
N ARG A 50 -21.41 -6.57 -7.91
CA ARG A 50 -20.70 -5.48 -8.60
C ARG A 50 -20.76 -4.16 -7.83
N CYS A 51 -21.90 -3.82 -7.23
CA CYS A 51 -22.03 -2.62 -6.41
C CYS A 51 -21.12 -2.72 -5.18
N GLU A 52 -21.16 -3.84 -4.47
CA GLU A 52 -20.30 -4.07 -3.30
C GLU A 52 -18.81 -4.03 -3.67
N LEU A 53 -18.44 -4.65 -4.80
CA LEU A 53 -17.06 -4.62 -5.29
C LEU A 53 -16.61 -3.20 -5.65
N ALA A 54 -17.48 -2.41 -6.28
CA ALA A 54 -17.20 -1.01 -6.59
C ALA A 54 -17.00 -0.18 -5.32
N GLU A 55 -17.84 -0.38 -4.30
CA GLU A 55 -17.69 0.27 -3.00
C GLU A 55 -16.37 -0.09 -2.31
N CYS A 56 -15.98 -1.37 -2.31
CA CYS A 56 -14.68 -1.80 -1.78
C CYS A 56 -13.50 -1.15 -2.52
N LEU A 57 -13.58 -1.05 -3.86
CA LEU A 57 -12.54 -0.42 -4.68
C LEU A 57 -12.44 1.09 -4.45
N ASP A 58 -13.57 1.79 -4.28
CA ASP A 58 -13.58 3.22 -3.97
C ASP A 58 -13.01 3.52 -2.58
N VAL A 59 -13.35 2.70 -1.57
CA VAL A 59 -12.75 2.79 -0.23
C VAL A 59 -11.24 2.57 -0.29
N LEU A 60 -10.79 1.50 -0.95
CA LEU A 60 -9.35 1.23 -1.11
C LEU A 60 -8.66 2.39 -1.84
N ARG A 61 -9.25 2.92 -2.90
CA ARG A 61 -8.68 4.05 -3.65
C ARG A 61 -8.51 5.29 -2.78
N ALA A 62 -9.52 5.64 -1.98
CA ALA A 62 -9.47 6.79 -1.10
C ALA A 62 -8.31 6.66 -0.10
N ASP A 63 -8.16 5.49 0.50
CA ASP A 63 -7.10 5.21 1.46
C ASP A 63 -5.71 5.22 0.84
N LEU A 64 -5.55 4.63 -0.35
CA LEU A 64 -4.28 4.66 -1.09
C LEU A 64 -3.84 6.07 -1.42
N VAL A 65 -4.77 6.95 -1.81
CA VAL A 65 -4.44 8.36 -2.07
C VAL A 65 -3.91 9.05 -0.81
N VAL A 66 -4.54 8.81 0.35
CA VAL A 66 -4.09 9.39 1.61
C VAL A 66 -2.73 8.82 2.04
N HIS A 67 -2.56 7.50 1.92
CA HIS A 67 -1.33 6.81 2.28
C HIS A 67 -0.15 7.25 1.41
N PHE A 68 -0.27 7.19 0.07
CA PHE A 68 0.78 7.63 -0.84
C PHE A 68 1.13 9.11 -0.67
N ALA A 69 0.13 9.97 -0.43
CA ALA A 69 0.39 11.38 -0.14
C ALA A 69 1.21 11.57 1.14
N HIS A 70 0.97 10.75 2.18
CA HIS A 70 1.74 10.78 3.41
C HIS A 70 3.20 10.37 3.19
N GLU A 71 3.45 9.32 2.41
CA GLU A 71 4.80 8.86 2.09
C GLU A 71 5.59 9.87 1.23
N GLU A 72 4.93 10.43 0.22
CA GLU A 72 5.54 11.35 -0.75
C GLU A 72 5.77 12.76 -0.18
N THR A 73 4.83 13.28 0.62
CA THR A 73 4.84 14.70 1.02
C THR A 73 4.87 14.91 2.53
N GLY A 74 4.46 13.93 3.32
CA GLY A 74 4.48 13.99 4.78
C GLY A 74 5.84 13.64 5.40
N GLY A 75 6.87 13.45 4.57
CA GLY A 75 8.23 13.23 5.01
C GLY A 75 8.63 11.76 5.18
N GLY A 76 7.75 10.79 4.91
CA GLY A 76 8.08 9.36 5.01
C GLY A 76 9.28 8.97 4.15
N PHE A 77 9.16 9.06 2.82
CA PHE A 77 10.23 8.64 1.92
C PHE A 77 11.38 9.65 1.84
N ASP A 78 11.11 10.95 1.96
CA ASP A 78 12.14 11.99 1.96
C ASP A 78 13.06 11.91 3.19
N GLU A 79 12.52 11.57 4.37
CA GLU A 79 13.32 11.34 5.57
C GLU A 79 14.09 10.02 5.46
N LEU A 80 13.43 8.96 4.99
CA LEU A 80 14.06 7.66 4.79
C LEU A 80 15.21 7.73 3.78
N ALA A 81 15.09 8.52 2.72
CA ALA A 81 16.16 8.76 1.75
C ALA A 81 17.35 9.54 2.35
N ARG A 82 17.09 10.43 3.32
CA ARG A 82 18.15 11.16 4.03
C ARG A 82 18.90 10.25 5.02
N GLN A 83 18.20 9.30 5.64
CA GLN A 83 18.80 8.31 6.54
C GLN A 83 19.50 7.17 5.79
N LEU A 84 18.94 6.74 4.65
CA LEU A 84 19.46 5.68 3.79
C LEU A 84 19.75 6.20 2.37
N PRO A 85 20.84 6.97 2.15
CA PRO A 85 21.14 7.50 0.82
C PRO A 85 21.28 6.44 -0.27
N HIS A 86 21.71 5.23 0.10
CA HIS A 86 21.84 4.10 -0.82
C HIS A 86 20.48 3.53 -1.28
N ALA A 87 19.39 3.82 -0.54
CA ALA A 87 18.04 3.39 -0.86
C ALA A 87 17.26 4.37 -1.76
N ALA A 88 17.81 5.56 -2.04
CA ALA A 88 17.11 6.63 -2.77
C ALA A 88 16.53 6.17 -4.12
N ALA A 89 17.28 5.37 -4.89
CA ALA A 89 16.79 4.83 -6.16
C ALA A 89 15.62 3.84 -5.99
N LYS A 90 15.58 3.07 -4.90
CA LYS A 90 14.45 2.17 -4.58
C LYS A 90 13.23 2.97 -4.15
N LEU A 91 13.40 4.03 -3.36
CA LEU A 91 12.30 4.93 -2.95
C LEU A 91 11.68 5.68 -4.14
N GLU A 92 12.50 6.17 -5.07
CA GLU A 92 12.00 6.76 -6.32
C GLU A 92 11.24 5.75 -7.19
N ALA A 93 11.69 4.49 -7.21
CA ALA A 93 10.98 3.43 -7.89
C ALA A 93 9.62 3.17 -7.25
N LEU A 94 9.55 3.02 -5.92
CA LEU A 94 8.31 2.83 -5.15
C LEU A 94 7.31 3.97 -5.39
N THR A 95 7.78 5.22 -5.31
CA THR A 95 6.96 6.41 -5.60
C THR A 95 6.32 6.35 -6.99
N ARG A 96 7.06 5.88 -8.01
CA ARG A 96 6.49 5.71 -9.36
C ARG A 96 5.48 4.57 -9.43
N GLU A 97 5.55 3.58 -8.55
CA GLU A 97 4.55 2.51 -8.48
C GLU A 97 3.19 3.01 -7.99
N HIS A 98 3.15 4.06 -7.15
CA HIS A 98 1.90 4.63 -6.62
C HIS A 98 0.92 5.00 -7.74
N ALA A 99 1.41 5.74 -8.75
CA ALA A 99 0.61 6.14 -9.90
C ALA A 99 0.10 4.93 -10.72
N VAL A 100 0.91 3.88 -10.81
CA VAL A 100 0.53 2.64 -11.51
C VAL A 100 -0.56 1.90 -10.76
N ILE A 101 -0.44 1.79 -9.43
CA ILE A 101 -1.44 1.14 -8.58
C ILE A 101 -2.77 1.89 -8.64
N LEU A 102 -2.75 3.22 -8.52
CA LEU A 102 -3.95 4.05 -8.62
C LEU A 102 -4.63 3.92 -9.99
N ASP A 103 -3.87 3.88 -11.08
CA ASP A 103 -4.40 3.64 -12.43
C ASP A 103 -5.01 2.24 -12.56
N MET A 104 -4.40 1.19 -11.98
CA MET A 104 -4.99 -0.15 -11.96
C MET A 104 -6.35 -0.18 -11.25
N VAL A 105 -6.45 0.44 -10.07
CA VAL A 105 -7.72 0.53 -9.33
C VAL A 105 -8.76 1.34 -10.11
N ALA A 106 -8.37 2.47 -10.69
CA ALA A 106 -9.28 3.31 -11.48
C ALA A 106 -9.80 2.59 -12.72
N ARG A 107 -8.96 1.82 -13.41
CA ARG A 107 -9.39 1.00 -14.55
C ARG A 107 -10.36 -0.08 -14.14
N LEU A 108 -10.09 -0.77 -13.02
CA LEU A 108 -10.97 -1.81 -12.50
C LEU A 108 -12.34 -1.25 -12.13
N LEU A 109 -12.39 -0.10 -11.46
CA LEU A 109 -13.62 0.66 -11.21
C LEU A 109 -14.35 1.01 -12.52
N GLY A 110 -13.62 1.47 -13.54
CA GLY A 110 -14.19 1.85 -14.84
C GLY A 110 -14.84 0.69 -15.61
N VAL A 111 -14.46 -0.55 -15.32
CA VAL A 111 -15.00 -1.74 -16.00
C VAL A 111 -15.94 -2.57 -15.12
N VAL A 112 -16.12 -2.23 -13.84
CA VAL A 112 -16.92 -3.02 -12.87
C VAL A 112 -18.36 -3.30 -13.33
N ALA A 113 -18.98 -2.37 -14.05
CA ALA A 113 -20.34 -2.52 -14.57
C ALA A 113 -20.41 -3.34 -15.87
N ALA A 114 -19.31 -3.41 -16.64
CA ALA A 114 -19.31 -3.92 -18.02
C ALA A 114 -18.56 -5.25 -18.19
N ASP A 115 -17.62 -5.57 -17.30
CA ASP A 115 -16.78 -6.76 -17.43
C ASP A 115 -17.49 -8.05 -16.94
N THR A 116 -16.92 -9.20 -17.21
CA THR A 116 -17.34 -10.49 -16.67
C THR A 116 -16.93 -10.65 -15.20
N PRO A 117 -17.67 -11.42 -14.38
CA PRO A 117 -17.27 -11.68 -12.99
C PRO A 117 -15.84 -12.26 -12.90
N SER A 118 -15.47 -13.17 -13.79
CA SER A 118 -14.12 -13.73 -13.85
C SER A 118 -13.04 -12.71 -14.20
N GLY A 119 -13.33 -11.77 -15.12
CA GLY A 119 -12.45 -10.66 -15.45
C GLY A 119 -12.19 -9.75 -14.25
N LEU A 120 -13.25 -9.41 -13.52
CA LEU A 120 -13.15 -8.60 -12.30
C LEU A 120 -12.39 -9.30 -11.18
N VAL A 121 -12.61 -10.60 -10.96
CA VAL A 121 -11.83 -11.38 -9.99
C VAL A 121 -10.34 -11.37 -10.34
N ALA A 122 -10.02 -11.59 -11.63
CA ALA A 122 -8.62 -11.57 -12.09
C ALA A 122 -7.99 -10.17 -11.96
N GLY A 123 -8.73 -9.11 -12.28
CA GLY A 123 -8.29 -7.73 -12.10
C GLY A 123 -8.05 -7.39 -10.63
N THR A 124 -8.98 -7.75 -9.74
CA THR A 124 -8.82 -7.59 -8.29
C THR A 124 -7.60 -8.34 -7.77
N ALA A 125 -7.39 -9.59 -8.20
CA ALA A 125 -6.22 -10.37 -7.80
C ALA A 125 -4.91 -9.67 -8.19
N GLN A 126 -4.84 -9.06 -9.37
CA GLN A 126 -3.66 -8.31 -9.82
C GLN A 126 -3.40 -7.07 -8.97
N VAL A 127 -4.44 -6.32 -8.60
CA VAL A 127 -4.33 -5.16 -7.70
C VAL A 127 -3.82 -5.60 -6.32
N VAL A 128 -4.43 -6.62 -5.73
CA VAL A 128 -4.06 -7.15 -4.40
C VAL A 128 -2.61 -7.63 -4.39
N GLU A 129 -2.20 -8.40 -5.39
CA GLU A 129 -0.81 -8.89 -5.49
C GLU A 129 0.20 -7.76 -5.71
N ARG A 130 -0.17 -6.74 -6.50
CA ARG A 130 0.70 -5.58 -6.72
C ARG A 130 0.93 -4.81 -5.42
N LEU A 131 -0.14 -4.55 -4.66
CA LEU A 131 -0.07 -3.83 -3.38
C LEU A 131 0.70 -4.61 -2.31
N ARG A 132 0.49 -5.93 -2.21
CA ARG A 132 1.25 -6.76 -1.26
C ARG A 132 2.75 -6.74 -1.54
N ARG A 133 3.15 -6.76 -2.81
CA ARG A 133 4.57 -6.65 -3.20
C ARG A 133 5.14 -5.26 -2.92
N HIS A 134 4.34 -4.23 -3.12
CA HIS A 134 4.70 -2.85 -2.83
C HIS A 134 4.97 -2.65 -1.33
N GLU A 135 4.01 -3.02 -0.47
CA GLU A 135 4.17 -2.96 0.99
C GLU A 135 5.36 -3.80 1.48
N ALA A 136 5.60 -4.98 0.88
CA ALA A 136 6.75 -5.79 1.25
C ALA A 136 8.07 -5.06 0.97
N ALA A 137 8.18 -4.38 -0.17
CA ALA A 137 9.37 -3.64 -0.55
C ALA A 137 9.62 -2.40 0.35
N GLU A 138 8.56 -1.76 0.85
CA GLU A 138 8.65 -0.68 1.84
C GLU A 138 9.07 -1.20 3.21
N ASN A 139 8.45 -2.28 3.69
CA ASN A 139 8.80 -2.88 4.97
C ASN A 139 10.27 -3.32 5.00
N GLU A 140 10.80 -3.84 3.89
CA GLU A 140 12.24 -4.12 3.76
C GLU A 140 13.11 -2.88 3.97
N LEU A 141 12.71 -1.72 3.44
CA LEU A 141 13.45 -0.47 3.59
C LEU A 141 13.36 0.07 5.02
N LEU A 142 12.18 0.02 5.64
CA LEU A 142 11.98 0.42 7.03
C LEU A 142 12.81 -0.46 7.98
N LEU A 143 12.82 -1.78 7.78
CA LEU A 143 13.66 -2.70 8.56
C LEU A 143 15.16 -2.46 8.34
N GLY A 144 15.56 -2.13 7.11
CA GLY A 144 16.93 -1.72 6.79
C GLY A 144 17.35 -0.46 7.56
N ALA A 145 16.48 0.54 7.66
CA ALA A 145 16.74 1.76 8.41
C ALA A 145 16.97 1.47 9.91
N VAL A 146 16.09 0.66 10.50
CA VAL A 146 16.24 0.26 11.91
C VAL A 146 17.52 -0.54 12.15
N ALA A 147 17.92 -1.41 11.22
CA ALA A 147 19.15 -2.20 11.35
C ALA A 147 20.42 -1.33 11.27
N ASP A 148 20.46 -0.36 10.36
CA ASP A 148 21.57 0.59 10.20
C ASP A 148 21.72 1.48 11.44
N GLU A 149 20.60 1.94 12.04
CA GLU A 149 20.62 2.72 13.28
C GLU A 149 21.17 1.95 14.48
N LEU A 150 20.85 0.66 14.58
CA LEU A 150 21.32 -0.19 15.67
C LEU A 150 22.81 -0.57 15.52
N GLY A 151 23.47 -0.16 14.44
CA GLY A 151 24.88 -0.44 14.20
C GLY A 151 25.17 -1.93 14.03
N VAL A 152 24.20 -2.70 13.49
CA VAL A 152 24.33 -4.15 13.27
C VAL A 152 25.06 -4.44 11.94
N GLY A 153 25.83 -3.48 11.42
CA GLY A 153 26.76 -3.67 10.30
C GLY A 153 28.18 -3.89 10.79
N ASP A 154 28.76 -5.04 10.43
CA ASP A 154 30.12 -5.52 10.78
C ASP A 154 31.24 -4.47 10.78
#